data_AF-A0A7C1RAC6-F1
#
_entry.id   AF-A0A7C1RAC6-F1
#
_cell.length_a   1.000
_cell.length_b   1.000
_cell.length_c   1.000
_cell.angle_alpha   90.00
_cell.angle_beta   90.00
_cell.angle_gamma   90.00
#
_symmetry.space_group_name_H-M   'P 1'
#
loop_
_entity.id
_entity.type
_entity.pdbx_description
1 polymer ?
#
loop_
_entity_poly.entity_id
_entity_poly.type
_entity_poly.pdbx_seq_one_letter_code
_entity_poly.pdbx_strand_id
1 'polypeptide(L)' 'DAICASLCPDVFEMNDEGKAVAIVDTTDLECAKEAAEACPVAAITLEEA' A
#
# COMPACT_ATOMS: atom_id res chain seq x y z
N ASP A 1 10.50 -5.48 0.18
CA ASP A 1 9.79 -5.84 -1.06
C ASP A 1 8.68 -4.86 -1.37
N ALA A 2 8.45 -4.57 -2.64
CA ALA A 2 7.40 -3.66 -3.13
C ALA A 2 6.05 -4.39 -3.30
N ILE A 3 5.69 -5.26 -2.36
CA ILE A 3 4.55 -6.16 -2.51
C ILE A 3 3.22 -5.40 -2.58
N CYS A 4 3.12 -4.28 -1.87
CA CYS A 4 1.96 -3.39 -1.90
C CYS A 4 1.72 -2.78 -3.29
N ALA A 5 2.77 -2.30 -3.97
CA ALA A 5 2.68 -1.75 -5.33
C ALA A 5 2.36 -2.83 -6.38
N SER A 6 2.67 -4.11 -6.09
CA SER A 6 2.24 -5.22 -6.95
C SER A 6 0.81 -5.69 -6.68
N LEU A 7 0.37 -5.67 -5.42
CA LEU A 7 -0.98 -6.09 -5.02
C LEU A 7 -2.03 -5.03 -5.36
N CYS A 8 -1.72 -3.75 -5.18
CA CYS A 8 -2.65 -2.65 -5.31
C CYS A 8 -1.95 -1.42 -5.95
N PRO A 9 -1.59 -1.51 -7.25
CA PRO A 9 -0.87 -0.45 -7.96
C PRO A 9 -1.68 0.85 -8.09
N ASP A 10 -3.00 0.79 -7.98
CA ASP A 10 -3.87 1.97 -7.98
C ASP A 10 -3.78 2.78 -6.67
N VAL A 11 -3.18 2.20 -5.62
CA VAL A 11 -3.09 2.80 -4.28
C VAL A 11 -1.64 3.03 -3.85
N PHE A 12 -0.71 2.14 -4.23
CA PHE A 12 0.69 2.22 -3.84
C PHE A 12 1.63 2.24 -5.05
N GLU A 13 2.63 3.12 -5.00
CA GLU A 13 3.70 3.20 -6.00
C GLU A 13 5.08 3.19 -5.31
N MET A 14 6.12 2.77 -6.02
CA MET A 14 7.51 2.89 -5.56
C MET A 14 8.10 4.21 -6.03
N ASN A 15 8.58 5.04 -5.10
CA ASN A 15 9.26 6.28 -5.43
C ASN A 15 10.73 6.05 -5.86
N ASP A 16 11.39 7.10 -6.35
CA ASP A 16 12.81 7.06 -6.77
C ASP A 16 13.80 6.72 -5.65
N GLU A 17 13.38 6.82 -4.38
CA GLU A 17 14.18 6.40 -3.22
C GLU A 17 14.03 4.90 -2.90
N GLY A 18 13.26 4.17 -3.69
CA GLY A 18 13.00 2.74 -3.47
C GLY A 18 12.08 2.47 -2.28
N LYS A 19 11.21 3.42 -1.94
CA LYS A 19 10.18 3.27 -0.90
C LYS A 19 8.79 3.24 -1.51
N ALA A 20 7.93 2.38 -0.97
CA ALA A 20 6.52 2.40 -1.31
C ALA A 20 5.86 3.64 -0.69
N VAL A 21 5.03 4.32 -1.47
CA VAL A 21 4.22 5.48 -1.05
C VAL A 21 2.77 5.26 -1.48
N ALA A 22 1.84 5.78 -0.70
CA ALA A 22 0.44 5.83 -1.12
C ALA A 22 0.25 6.98 -2.14
N ILE A 23 -0.42 6.69 -3.25
CA ILE A 23 -0.73 7.67 -4.31
C ILE A 23 -2.16 8.20 -4.22
N VAL A 24 -2.96 7.67 -3.30
CA VAL A 24 -4.30 8.14 -2.95
C VAL A 24 -4.41 8.31 -1.43
N ASP A 25 -5.16 9.31 -0.97
CA ASP A 25 -5.39 9.55 0.46
C ASP A 25 -6.33 8.53 1.08
N THR A 26 -7.40 8.16 0.37
CA THR A 26 -8.42 7.22 0.83
C THR A 26 -8.81 6.26 -0.29
N THR A 27 -9.13 5.02 0.09
CA THR A 27 -9.54 3.98 -0.84
C THR A 27 -10.41 2.96 -0.12
N ASP A 28 -11.39 2.41 -0.83
CA ASP A 28 -12.24 1.30 -0.39
C ASP A 28 -11.83 -0.03 -1.05
N LEU A 29 -10.70 -0.04 -1.77
CA LEU A 29 -10.24 -1.23 -2.48
C LEU A 29 -9.74 -2.30 -1.49
N GLU A 30 -10.28 -3.51 -1.60
CA GLU A 30 -9.84 -4.65 -0.78
C GLU A 30 -8.35 -4.96 -0.95
N CYS A 31 -7.77 -4.69 -2.13
CA CYS A 31 -6.34 -4.87 -2.36
C CYS A 31 -5.46 -4.00 -1.45
N ALA A 32 -5.97 -2.87 -0.96
CA ALA A 32 -5.24 -2.03 -0.02
C ALA A 32 -5.12 -2.69 1.35
N LYS A 33 -6.16 -3.43 1.75
CA LYS A 33 -6.16 -4.24 2.97
C LYS A 33 -5.21 -5.42 2.86
N GLU A 34 -5.28 -6.16 1.76
CA GLU A 34 -4.37 -7.27 1.50
C GLU A 34 -2.91 -6.82 1.45
N ALA A 35 -2.63 -5.67 0.83
CA ALA A 35 -1.31 -5.06 0.81
C ALA A 35 -0.80 -4.72 2.21
N ALA A 36 -1.67 -4.26 3.11
CA ALA A 36 -1.31 -3.99 4.50
C ALA A 36 -0.96 -5.27 5.27
N GLU A 37 -1.78 -6.32 5.14
CA GLU A 37 -1.55 -7.63 5.78
C GLU A 37 -0.30 -8.34 5.23
N ALA A 38 -0.01 -8.17 3.94
CA ALA A 38 1.16 -8.74 3.28
C ALA A 38 2.46 -7.96 3.51
N CYS A 39 2.39 -6.74 4.08
CA CYS A 39 3.55 -5.88 4.25
C CYS A 39 4.51 -6.46 5.32
N PRO A 40 5.71 -6.94 4.96
CA PRO A 40 6.60 -7.61 5.91
C PRO A 40 7.15 -6.69 7.01
N VAL A 41 7.03 -5.38 6.81
CA VAL A 41 7.48 -4.33 7.72
C VAL A 41 6.32 -3.57 8.37
N ALA A 42 5.07 -4.00 8.13
CA ALA A 42 3.85 -3.37 8.65
C ALA A 42 3.82 -1.84 8.47
N ALA A 43 4.28 -1.35 7.31
CA ALA A 43 4.39 0.08 7.03
C ALA A 43 3.05 0.73 6.63
N ILE A 44 2.04 -0.07 6.31
CA ILE A 44 0.72 0.39 5.88
C ILE A 44 -0.22 0.26 7.07
N THR A 45 -0.87 1.37 7.45
CA THR A 45 -1.89 1.41 8.50
C THR A 45 -3.23 1.71 7.86
N LEU A 46 -4.24 0.92 8.19
CA LEU A 46 -5.62 1.15 7.77
C LEU A 46 -6.35 1.83 8.92
N GLU A 47 -6.98 2.96 8.65
CA GLU A 47 -7.84 3.66 9.60
C GLU A 47 -9.28 3.52 9.11
N GLU A 48 -10.15 2.95 9.95
CA GLU A 48 -11.59 2.86 9.66
C GLU A 48 -12.22 4.22 9.99
N ALA A 49 -12.83 4.87 8.99
CA ALA A 49 -13.50 6.17 9.13
C ALA A 49 -14.84 6.09 9.86
#